data_AF-A0A935W1P1-F1
#
_entry.id   AF-A0A935W1P1-F1
#
_cell.length_a   1.000
_cell.length_b   1.000
_cell.length_c   1.000
_cell.angle_alpha   90.00
_cell.angle_beta   90.00
_cell.angle_gamma   90.00
#
_symmetry.space_group_name_H-M   'P 1'
#
loop_
_entity.id
_entity.type
_entity.pdbx_description
1 polymer ?
#
loop_
_entity_poly.entity_id
_entity_poly.type
_entity_poly.pdbx_seq_one_letter_code
_entity_poly.pdbx_strand_id
1 'polypeptide(L)'
;MALAIGASIAANPARALVFASPETEPRETIPPDFPYWEHVTQRRYDSPSVVYLGNGFALTARHVGPGEIFLRGEIVPPVAGTKRTLLNANGTPADAMLFEVDLPEGFEDLPNLPIAKVPPAIGEEVLLIGFGRVREKVVEVSTDGPNEFGFSWSERGQKRWGTNRISAFDENLYQGSWTTRAIATVFDPPGDADATEFEAQATVGDSGGAVFVKRDGEWLLVGMMTSVTGYTRLPARTSMYGDTTYAADLSAYRDEILHWARPACANEVDDDGDERIDFAEDPGCDSERDSSERDRALAGGEWPWITFAGIVAIAGFVTAWRRRRAPSA
;
A
#
# COMPACT_ATOMS: atom_id res chain seq x y z
N MET A 1 -34.93 -12.94 54.44
CA MET A 1 -34.98 -11.92 53.37
C MET A 1 -33.65 -11.19 53.38
N ALA A 2 -32.72 -11.60 52.53
CA ALA A 2 -31.46 -10.89 52.28
C ALA A 2 -31.09 -11.17 50.82
N LEU A 3 -31.24 -10.14 50.00
CA LEU A 3 -30.97 -10.12 48.57
C LEU A 3 -29.44 -10.11 48.39
N ALA A 4 -28.88 -11.14 47.76
CA ALA A 4 -27.51 -11.08 47.26
C ALA A 4 -27.53 -10.34 45.92
N ILE A 5 -27.03 -9.10 45.91
CA ILE A 5 -26.83 -8.31 44.70
C ILE A 5 -25.56 -8.84 44.02
N GLY A 6 -25.74 -9.54 42.90
CA GLY A 6 -24.63 -9.90 42.02
C GLY A 6 -24.12 -8.65 41.31
N ALA A 7 -22.86 -8.30 41.54
CA ALA A 7 -22.17 -7.33 40.71
C ALA A 7 -21.72 -8.03 39.42
N SER A 8 -22.48 -7.83 38.34
CA SER A 8 -22.03 -8.16 36.99
C SER A 8 -20.96 -7.15 36.58
N ILE A 9 -19.69 -7.57 36.60
CA ILE A 9 -18.62 -6.81 35.95
C ILE A 9 -18.79 -7.05 34.45
N ALA A 10 -19.29 -6.05 33.72
CA ALA A 10 -19.28 -6.07 32.26
C ALA A 10 -17.81 -6.02 31.81
N ALA A 11 -17.32 -7.09 31.21
CA ALA A 11 -16.05 -7.07 30.51
C ALA A 11 -16.22 -6.22 29.24
N ASN A 12 -15.54 -5.08 29.18
CA ASN A 12 -15.46 -4.30 27.95
C ASN A 12 -14.71 -5.14 26.90
N PRO A 13 -15.21 -5.26 25.65
CA PRO A 13 -14.45 -5.92 24.60
C PRO A 13 -13.15 -5.16 24.34
N ALA A 14 -12.05 -5.90 24.21
CA ALA A 14 -10.69 -5.39 23.96
C ALA A 14 -10.43 -5.25 22.46
N ARG A 15 -9.64 -4.25 22.06
CA ARG A 15 -9.85 -3.54 20.80
C ARG A 15 -8.52 -2.96 20.21
N ALA A 16 -8.11 -3.35 18.99
CA ALA A 16 -6.76 -3.18 18.38
C ALA A 16 -6.20 -1.77 18.13
N LEU A 17 -4.95 -1.66 17.66
CA LEU A 17 -4.11 -0.47 17.86
C LEU A 17 -3.92 -0.17 19.35
N VAL A 18 -2.69 0.17 19.74
CA VAL A 18 -2.43 0.56 21.13
C VAL A 18 -2.54 2.06 21.23
N PHE A 19 -3.63 2.53 21.85
CA PHE A 19 -3.85 3.95 22.10
C PHE A 19 -3.02 4.44 23.28
N ALA A 20 -2.51 5.67 23.19
CA ALA A 20 -1.72 6.31 24.23
C ALA A 20 -2.48 6.50 25.56
N SER A 21 -3.82 6.49 25.56
CA SER A 21 -4.59 6.58 26.78
C SER A 21 -5.96 5.90 26.63
N PRO A 22 -6.52 5.29 27.70
CA PRO A 22 -7.92 4.88 27.70
C PRO A 22 -8.90 6.03 27.35
N GLU A 23 -8.52 7.27 27.66
CA GLU A 23 -9.35 8.46 27.46
C GLU A 23 -9.38 8.91 25.99
N THR A 24 -8.33 8.58 25.23
CA THR A 24 -8.16 8.90 23.81
C THR A 24 -8.54 7.75 22.89
N GLU A 25 -9.13 6.67 23.43
CA GLU A 25 -9.62 5.58 22.58
C GLU A 25 -10.87 6.03 21.80
N PRO A 26 -10.92 5.83 20.47
CA PRO A 26 -12.12 6.06 19.69
C PRO A 26 -13.32 5.28 20.24
N ARG A 27 -14.44 5.99 20.33
CA ARG A 27 -15.73 5.40 20.74
C ARG A 27 -16.44 4.78 19.54
N GLU A 28 -16.27 5.40 18.38
CA GLU A 28 -16.79 5.00 17.08
C GLU A 28 -15.98 3.83 16.51
N THR A 29 -16.67 2.89 15.87
CA THR A 29 -16.01 1.78 15.17
C THR A 29 -15.31 2.24 13.89
N ILE A 30 -15.86 3.26 13.24
CA ILE A 30 -15.38 3.81 11.96
C ILE A 30 -14.96 5.26 12.21
N PRO A 31 -13.80 5.70 11.68
CA PRO A 31 -13.40 7.10 11.78
C PRO A 31 -14.45 8.03 11.13
N PRO A 32 -14.70 9.23 11.68
CA PRO A 32 -15.63 10.19 11.10
C PRO A 32 -15.32 10.50 9.63
N ASP A 33 -16.36 10.52 8.80
CA ASP A 33 -16.27 10.82 7.36
C ASP A 33 -15.24 9.95 6.58
N PHE A 34 -14.99 8.71 7.04
CA PHE A 34 -14.06 7.79 6.39
C PHE A 34 -14.79 6.74 5.54
N PRO A 35 -14.69 6.79 4.20
CA PRO A 35 -15.47 5.91 3.32
C PRO A 35 -14.81 4.54 3.09
N TYR A 36 -13.51 4.39 3.38
CA TYR A 36 -12.74 3.21 2.98
C TYR A 36 -12.59 2.15 4.07
N TRP A 37 -13.52 2.11 5.03
CA TRP A 37 -13.44 1.12 6.12
C TRP A 37 -13.35 -0.29 5.56
N GLU A 38 -14.26 -0.71 4.68
CA GLU A 38 -14.31 -2.07 4.11
C GLU A 38 -13.10 -2.44 3.24
N HIS A 39 -12.30 -1.47 2.79
CA HIS A 39 -11.06 -1.74 2.07
C HIS A 39 -9.98 -2.37 2.95
N VAL A 40 -9.97 -2.08 4.26
CA VAL A 40 -9.01 -2.68 5.16
C VAL A 40 -9.63 -3.95 5.75
N THR A 41 -9.09 -5.09 5.37
CA THR A 41 -9.55 -6.40 5.81
C THR A 41 -8.40 -7.22 6.39
N GLN A 42 -8.63 -8.50 6.66
CA GLN A 42 -7.67 -9.44 7.21
C GLN A 42 -7.69 -10.75 6.46
N ARG A 43 -6.58 -11.49 6.60
CA ARG A 43 -6.54 -12.90 6.24
C ARG A 43 -7.50 -13.73 7.10
N ARG A 44 -8.00 -14.84 6.53
CA ARG A 44 -8.94 -15.74 7.22
C ARG A 44 -8.41 -16.33 8.54
N TYR A 45 -7.12 -16.70 8.57
CA TYR A 45 -6.49 -17.37 9.70
C TYR A 45 -5.48 -16.41 10.35
N ASP A 46 -5.79 -15.97 11.58
CA ASP A 46 -5.01 -15.10 12.48
C ASP A 46 -4.18 -13.97 11.84
N SER A 47 -4.68 -12.73 12.02
CA SER A 47 -4.04 -11.41 11.87
C SER A 47 -2.69 -11.39 11.14
N PRO A 48 -2.75 -11.28 9.81
CA PRO A 48 -2.31 -9.99 9.29
C PRO A 48 -3.37 -9.29 8.43
N SER A 49 -3.21 -7.99 8.35
CA SER A 49 -4.09 -7.08 7.65
C SER A 49 -3.83 -7.14 6.15
N VAL A 50 -4.85 -6.78 5.37
CA VAL A 50 -4.81 -6.70 3.91
C VAL A 50 -5.58 -5.46 3.48
N VAL A 51 -5.06 -4.72 2.52
CA VAL A 51 -5.79 -3.62 1.88
C VAL A 51 -6.33 -4.12 0.55
N TYR A 52 -7.65 -4.19 0.42
CA TYR A 52 -8.31 -4.44 -0.85
C TYR A 52 -8.38 -3.13 -1.65
N LEU A 53 -7.88 -3.14 -2.88
CA LEU A 53 -7.72 -1.94 -3.71
C LEU A 53 -8.94 -1.64 -4.59
N GLY A 54 -9.89 -2.59 -4.68
CA GLY A 54 -10.89 -2.63 -5.76
C GLY A 54 -10.39 -3.48 -6.94
N ASN A 55 -11.28 -3.74 -7.89
CA ASN A 55 -11.00 -4.42 -9.16
C ASN A 55 -10.38 -5.82 -8.99
N GLY A 56 -10.69 -6.53 -7.91
CA GLY A 56 -10.15 -7.86 -7.61
C GLY A 56 -8.70 -7.89 -7.12
N PHE A 57 -8.11 -6.74 -6.73
CA PHE A 57 -6.73 -6.68 -6.25
C PHE A 57 -6.61 -6.43 -4.75
N ALA A 58 -5.67 -7.13 -4.12
CA ALA A 58 -5.32 -6.97 -2.72
C ALA A 58 -3.81 -6.66 -2.56
N LEU A 59 -3.51 -5.81 -1.58
CA LEU A 59 -2.18 -5.37 -1.18
C LEU A 59 -1.92 -5.82 0.27
N THR A 60 -0.75 -6.39 0.52
CA THR A 60 -0.32 -6.72 1.89
C THR A 60 1.22 -6.71 1.97
N ALA A 61 1.75 -6.80 3.19
CA ALA A 61 3.19 -6.89 3.38
C ALA A 61 3.73 -8.19 2.77
N ARG A 62 4.92 -8.14 2.19
CA ARG A 62 5.48 -9.32 1.50
C ARG A 62 5.74 -10.47 2.46
N HIS A 63 6.17 -10.17 3.69
CA HIS A 63 6.39 -11.17 4.74
C HIS A 63 5.10 -11.85 5.22
N VAL A 64 3.95 -11.21 5.01
CA VAL A 64 2.61 -11.76 5.29
C VAL A 64 2.21 -12.76 4.22
N GLY A 65 2.42 -12.40 2.95
CA GLY A 65 2.08 -13.24 1.81
C GLY A 65 0.58 -13.23 1.44
N PRO A 66 0.23 -13.76 0.27
CA PRO A 66 -1.16 -13.84 -0.18
C PRO A 66 -1.93 -14.90 0.63
N GLY A 67 -3.25 -14.80 0.63
CA GLY A 67 -4.12 -15.80 1.24
C GLY A 67 -5.59 -15.44 1.13
N GLU A 68 -6.45 -16.32 1.63
CA GLU A 68 -7.89 -16.06 1.73
C GLU A 68 -8.12 -14.80 2.59
N ILE A 69 -8.96 -13.89 2.10
CA ILE A 69 -9.35 -12.67 2.80
C ILE A 69 -10.84 -12.69 3.12
N PHE A 70 -11.24 -11.97 4.16
CA PHE A 70 -12.65 -11.63 4.34
C PHE A 70 -12.97 -10.39 3.50
N LEU A 71 -14.07 -10.37 2.75
CA LEU A 71 -14.49 -9.16 2.03
C LEU A 71 -16.02 -9.10 2.02
N ARG A 72 -16.59 -8.05 2.63
CA ARG A 72 -18.04 -7.87 2.78
C ARG A 72 -18.81 -9.12 3.29
N GLY A 73 -18.18 -9.88 4.19
CA GLY A 73 -18.75 -11.10 4.78
C GLY A 73 -18.44 -12.40 4.02
N GLU A 74 -17.84 -12.32 2.85
CA GLU A 74 -17.39 -13.49 2.07
C GLU A 74 -15.95 -13.86 2.41
N ILE A 75 -15.61 -15.14 2.19
CA ILE A 75 -14.22 -15.61 2.19
C ILE A 75 -13.78 -15.71 0.74
N VAL A 76 -12.88 -14.82 0.34
CA VAL A 76 -12.42 -14.72 -1.05
C VAL A 76 -10.99 -15.28 -1.15
N PRO A 77 -10.76 -16.36 -1.93
CA PRO A 77 -9.44 -16.94 -2.08
C PRO A 77 -8.56 -16.12 -3.04
N PRO A 78 -7.23 -16.21 -2.90
CA PRO A 78 -6.32 -15.58 -3.85
C PRO A 78 -6.27 -16.39 -5.15
N VAL A 79 -6.10 -15.71 -6.29
CA VAL A 79 -5.84 -16.37 -7.57
C VAL A 79 -4.41 -16.91 -7.56
N ALA A 80 -4.24 -18.19 -7.90
CA ALA A 80 -2.93 -18.83 -7.88
C ALA A 80 -2.00 -18.24 -8.96
N GLY A 81 -0.78 -17.86 -8.57
CA GLY A 81 0.25 -17.37 -9.50
C GLY A 81 0.23 -15.87 -9.80
N THR A 82 -0.72 -15.11 -9.22
CA THR A 82 -0.86 -13.66 -9.46
C THR A 82 -0.08 -12.79 -8.49
N LYS A 83 0.62 -13.41 -7.53
CA LYS A 83 1.39 -12.70 -6.52
C LYS A 83 2.55 -11.91 -7.15
N ARG A 84 2.68 -10.64 -6.80
CA ARG A 84 3.70 -9.72 -7.34
C ARG A 84 4.34 -8.95 -6.20
N THR A 85 5.65 -9.09 -6.03
CA THR A 85 6.42 -8.25 -5.09
C THR A 85 6.64 -6.89 -5.72
N LEU A 86 6.30 -5.83 -5.00
CA LEU A 86 6.59 -4.46 -5.45
C LEU A 86 8.08 -4.19 -5.38
N LEU A 87 8.56 -3.37 -6.32
CA LEU A 87 9.97 -3.09 -6.51
C LEU A 87 10.26 -1.62 -6.19
N ASN A 88 11.39 -1.38 -5.54
CA ASN A 88 11.93 -0.02 -5.46
C ASN A 88 12.40 0.42 -6.85
N ALA A 89 12.60 1.73 -7.04
CA ALA A 89 13.12 2.30 -8.29
C ALA A 89 14.45 1.68 -8.77
N ASN A 90 15.27 1.14 -7.86
CA ASN A 90 16.51 0.44 -8.19
C ASN A 90 16.32 -1.06 -8.53
N GLY A 91 15.08 -1.54 -8.64
CA GLY A 91 14.71 -2.93 -8.94
C GLY A 91 14.80 -3.90 -7.76
N THR A 92 15.19 -3.44 -6.57
CA THR A 92 15.24 -4.31 -5.38
C THR A 92 13.84 -4.57 -4.82
N PRO A 93 13.58 -5.76 -4.25
CA PRO A 93 12.26 -6.09 -3.70
C PRO A 93 11.96 -5.34 -2.39
N ALA A 94 10.76 -4.80 -2.30
CA ALA A 94 10.20 -4.22 -1.08
C ALA A 94 9.42 -5.25 -0.24
N ASP A 95 9.14 -4.94 1.02
CA ASP A 95 8.23 -5.70 1.89
C ASP A 95 6.75 -5.35 1.60
N ALA A 96 6.40 -5.28 0.32
CA ALA A 96 5.05 -5.00 -0.14
C ALA A 96 4.73 -5.88 -1.35
N MET A 97 3.49 -6.34 -1.45
CA MET A 97 3.07 -7.19 -2.56
C MET A 97 1.60 -7.10 -2.90
N LEU A 98 1.31 -7.31 -4.18
CA LEU A 98 -0.03 -7.44 -4.73
C LEU A 98 -0.37 -8.89 -5.01
N PHE A 99 -1.67 -9.20 -5.00
CA PHE A 99 -2.21 -10.44 -5.52
C PHE A 99 -3.68 -10.23 -5.92
N GLU A 100 -4.12 -10.98 -6.91
CA GLU A 100 -5.53 -11.01 -7.31
C GLU A 100 -6.34 -11.92 -6.38
N VAL A 101 -7.62 -11.63 -6.22
CA VAL A 101 -8.58 -12.45 -5.49
C VAL A 101 -9.72 -12.90 -6.40
N ASP A 102 -10.17 -14.12 -6.19
CA ASP A 102 -11.21 -14.77 -6.99
C ASP A 102 -12.60 -14.36 -6.46
N LEU A 103 -13.07 -13.19 -6.91
CA LEU A 103 -14.36 -12.65 -6.49
C LEU A 103 -15.52 -13.57 -6.89
N PRO A 104 -16.48 -13.86 -6.00
CA PRO A 104 -17.60 -14.71 -6.33
C PRO A 104 -18.51 -14.08 -7.40
N GLU A 105 -19.22 -14.91 -8.15
CA GLU A 105 -20.17 -14.42 -9.16
C GLU A 105 -21.23 -13.50 -8.54
N GLY A 106 -21.44 -12.32 -9.15
CA GLY A 106 -22.39 -11.33 -8.66
C GLY A 106 -21.91 -10.52 -7.45
N PHE A 107 -20.64 -10.61 -7.07
CA PHE A 107 -20.05 -9.78 -6.02
C PHE A 107 -20.11 -8.30 -6.40
N GLU A 108 -20.72 -7.48 -5.54
CA GLU A 108 -20.67 -6.02 -5.67
C GLU A 108 -19.33 -5.52 -5.13
N ASP A 109 -18.43 -5.22 -6.06
CA ASP A 109 -17.07 -4.81 -5.74
C ASP A 109 -17.01 -3.45 -5.01
N LEU A 110 -15.93 -3.23 -4.26
CA LEU A 110 -15.62 -1.93 -3.68
C LEU A 110 -15.03 -1.00 -4.77
N PRO A 111 -15.29 0.33 -4.69
CA PRO A 111 -14.74 1.29 -5.64
C PRO A 111 -13.21 1.30 -5.59
N ASN A 112 -12.55 1.80 -6.64
CA ASN A 112 -11.09 1.93 -6.62
C ASN A 112 -10.62 2.78 -5.43
N LEU A 113 -9.67 2.25 -4.65
CA LEU A 113 -9.07 2.96 -3.54
C LEU A 113 -8.05 3.99 -4.09
N PRO A 114 -8.22 5.30 -3.82
CA PRO A 114 -7.27 6.30 -4.27
C PRO A 114 -5.94 6.19 -3.50
N ILE A 115 -4.83 6.26 -4.23
CA ILE A 115 -3.47 6.19 -3.71
C ILE A 115 -2.79 7.55 -3.92
N ALA A 116 -2.17 8.08 -2.86
CA ALA A 116 -1.53 9.40 -2.88
C ALA A 116 -0.41 9.47 -3.93
N LYS A 117 -0.43 10.51 -4.77
CA LYS A 117 0.60 10.78 -5.79
C LYS A 117 1.92 11.28 -5.21
N VAL A 118 1.86 11.91 -4.04
CA VAL A 118 3.02 12.48 -3.36
C VAL A 118 3.12 11.94 -1.94
N PRO A 119 4.36 11.72 -1.44
CA PRO A 119 4.58 11.21 -0.10
C PRO A 119 3.98 12.14 0.97
N PRO A 120 3.75 11.65 2.20
CA PRO A 120 3.31 12.48 3.29
C PRO A 120 4.46 13.34 3.84
N ALA A 121 4.10 14.51 4.35
CA ALA A 121 5.06 15.45 4.94
C ALA A 121 5.32 15.10 6.41
N ILE A 122 6.52 15.42 6.92
CA ILE A 122 6.80 15.34 8.36
C ILE A 122 5.80 16.22 9.12
N GLY A 123 5.24 15.69 10.21
CA GLY A 123 4.22 16.31 11.04
C GLY A 123 2.79 16.17 10.49
N GLU A 124 2.62 15.67 9.26
CA GLU A 124 1.29 15.41 8.69
C GLU A 124 0.61 14.30 9.49
N GLU A 125 -0.64 14.57 9.90
CA GLU A 125 -1.44 13.60 10.64
C GLU A 125 -1.96 12.52 9.70
N VAL A 126 -1.82 11.27 10.12
CA VAL A 126 -2.25 10.10 9.37
C VAL A 126 -3.16 9.21 10.21
N LEU A 127 -4.06 8.53 9.51
CA LEU A 127 -4.97 7.54 10.06
C LEU A 127 -4.39 6.14 9.81
N LEU A 128 -4.21 5.36 10.86
CA LEU A 128 -3.75 3.98 10.82
C LEU A 128 -4.95 3.06 10.98
N ILE A 129 -5.05 2.00 10.16
CA ILE A 129 -6.10 0.99 10.28
C ILE A 129 -5.49 -0.41 10.12
N GLY A 130 -5.77 -1.30 11.07
CA GLY A 130 -5.24 -2.66 11.05
C GLY A 130 -5.99 -3.63 11.96
N PHE A 131 -5.57 -4.89 11.89
CA PHE A 131 -6.12 -6.05 12.61
C PHE A 131 -5.18 -6.61 13.67
N GLY A 132 -4.23 -5.81 14.12
CA GLY A 132 -3.23 -6.20 15.11
C GLY A 132 -3.80 -6.40 16.49
N ARG A 133 -2.90 -6.73 17.42
CA ARG A 133 -3.20 -6.89 18.84
C ARG A 133 -3.62 -5.56 19.47
N VAL A 134 -4.20 -5.70 20.64
CA VAL A 134 -4.91 -4.62 21.31
C VAL A 134 -4.23 -4.22 22.60
N ARG A 135 -4.49 -3.00 23.06
CA ARG A 135 -4.07 -2.53 24.38
C ARG A 135 -4.69 -3.37 25.50
N GLU A 136 -3.88 -3.81 26.45
CA GLU A 136 -4.33 -4.38 27.71
C GLU A 136 -3.88 -3.53 28.90
N LYS A 137 -2.86 -3.97 29.65
CA LYS A 137 -2.45 -3.34 30.90
C LYS A 137 -1.38 -2.31 30.65
N VAL A 138 -1.36 -1.26 31.48
CA VAL A 138 -0.21 -0.36 31.55
C VAL A 138 1.01 -1.16 32.01
N VAL A 139 2.12 -0.95 31.30
CA VAL A 139 3.42 -1.50 31.62
C VAL A 139 4.31 -0.33 32.01
N GLU A 140 4.99 -0.47 33.14
CA GLU A 140 5.97 0.48 33.65
C GLU A 140 7.32 -0.24 33.78
N VAL A 141 8.36 0.37 33.22
CA VAL A 141 9.72 -0.15 33.22
C VAL A 141 10.61 0.83 33.97
N SER A 142 11.19 0.36 35.07
CA SER A 142 12.18 1.15 35.82
C SER A 142 13.46 1.26 35.02
N THR A 143 13.98 2.47 34.87
CA THR A 143 15.28 2.74 34.24
C THR A 143 16.21 3.44 35.24
N ASP A 144 17.46 3.72 34.84
CA ASP A 144 18.37 4.57 35.61
C ASP A 144 17.94 6.06 35.59
N GLY A 145 17.03 6.42 34.69
CA GLY A 145 16.41 7.73 34.55
C GLY A 145 14.90 7.71 34.88
N PRO A 146 14.08 8.50 34.17
CA PRO A 146 12.63 8.42 34.30
C PRO A 146 12.11 7.02 33.94
N ASN A 147 11.05 6.58 34.61
CA ASN A 147 10.39 5.33 34.24
C ASN A 147 9.82 5.44 32.83
N GLU A 148 9.95 4.36 32.07
CA GLU A 148 9.33 4.23 30.75
C GLU A 148 7.96 3.58 30.88
N PHE A 149 7.02 4.01 30.04
CA PHE A 149 5.64 3.57 30.09
C PHE A 149 5.19 3.03 28.73
N GLY A 150 4.24 2.10 28.78
CA GLY A 150 3.64 1.50 27.61
C GLY A 150 2.48 0.59 27.97
N PHE A 151 2.18 -0.34 27.09
CA PHE A 151 1.03 -1.22 27.23
C PHE A 151 1.32 -2.63 26.77
N SER A 152 0.85 -3.62 27.53
CA SER A 152 0.86 -5.02 27.11
C SER A 152 -0.19 -5.28 26.03
N TRP A 153 0.06 -6.31 25.23
CA TRP A 153 -0.83 -6.70 24.14
C TRP A 153 -1.73 -7.88 24.49
N SER A 154 -2.93 -7.90 23.91
CA SER A 154 -3.80 -9.08 23.91
C SER A 154 -3.22 -10.28 23.17
N GLU A 155 -3.89 -11.41 23.31
CA GLU A 155 -3.63 -12.60 22.50
C GLU A 155 -4.09 -12.45 21.05
N ARG A 156 -5.31 -11.95 20.86
CA ARG A 156 -5.97 -11.82 19.55
C ARG A 156 -6.05 -10.37 19.11
N GLY A 157 -6.00 -10.18 17.80
CA GLY A 157 -6.25 -8.88 17.19
C GLY A 157 -7.72 -8.62 16.89
N GLN A 158 -8.01 -7.39 16.50
CA GLN A 158 -9.33 -6.91 16.05
C GLN A 158 -9.11 -5.80 15.01
N LYS A 159 -10.07 -5.52 14.14
CA LYS A 159 -9.98 -4.31 13.30
C LYS A 159 -10.11 -3.03 14.14
N ARG A 160 -9.19 -2.08 14.00
CA ARG A 160 -9.29 -0.74 14.58
C ARG A 160 -8.63 0.34 13.77
N TRP A 161 -8.90 1.57 14.20
CA TRP A 161 -8.27 2.79 13.70
C TRP A 161 -7.74 3.67 14.83
N GLY A 162 -6.72 4.46 14.53
CA GLY A 162 -6.11 5.47 15.40
C GLY A 162 -5.29 6.44 14.56
N THR A 163 -4.73 7.48 15.15
CA THR A 163 -3.97 8.50 14.45
C THR A 163 -2.54 8.55 14.95
N ASN A 164 -1.66 9.13 14.14
CA ASN A 164 -0.28 9.48 14.51
C ASN A 164 0.24 10.56 13.53
N ARG A 165 1.43 11.12 13.76
CA ARG A 165 2.12 12.01 12.83
C ARG A 165 3.28 11.33 12.14
N ILE A 166 3.53 11.72 10.89
CA ILE A 166 4.75 11.29 10.19
C ILE A 166 5.98 11.91 10.89
N SER A 167 6.87 11.07 11.38
CA SER A 167 8.11 11.49 12.04
C SER A 167 9.32 11.45 11.10
N ALA A 168 9.32 10.55 10.11
CA ALA A 168 10.37 10.40 9.12
C ALA A 168 9.84 9.89 7.77
N PHE A 169 10.57 10.20 6.70
CA PHE A 169 10.31 9.74 5.32
C PHE A 169 11.61 9.31 4.63
N ASP A 170 11.50 8.52 3.57
CA ASP A 170 12.63 8.00 2.76
C ASP A 170 13.64 7.15 3.56
N GLU A 171 13.16 6.48 4.61
CA GLU A 171 13.94 5.51 5.35
C GLU A 171 14.07 4.24 4.51
N ASN A 172 15.30 3.78 4.27
CA ASN A 172 15.54 2.46 3.70
C ASN A 172 15.44 1.43 4.82
N LEU A 173 14.26 0.88 5.02
CA LEU A 173 14.04 -0.17 6.01
C LEU A 173 14.56 -1.50 5.47
N TYR A 174 15.62 -2.01 6.10
CA TYR A 174 16.20 -3.32 5.76
C TYR A 174 15.52 -4.43 6.56
N GLN A 175 14.78 -5.30 5.88
CA GLN A 175 14.10 -6.46 6.47
C GLN A 175 14.62 -7.74 5.82
N GLY A 176 15.68 -8.30 6.40
CA GLY A 176 16.36 -9.46 5.81
C GLY A 176 17.02 -9.10 4.48
N SER A 177 16.49 -9.64 3.38
CA SER A 177 16.97 -9.33 2.01
C SER A 177 16.11 -8.30 1.27
N TRP A 178 15.09 -7.74 1.91
CA TRP A 178 14.25 -6.69 1.33
C TRP A 178 14.69 -5.33 1.83
N THR A 179 14.55 -4.34 0.96
CA THR A 179 14.71 -2.92 1.31
C THR A 179 13.39 -2.27 0.98
N THR A 180 12.78 -1.56 1.91
CA THR A 180 11.49 -0.89 1.70
C THR A 180 11.71 0.60 1.90
N ARG A 181 11.31 1.42 0.93
CA ARG A 181 11.19 2.86 1.15
C ARG A 181 10.01 3.08 2.09
N ALA A 182 10.30 3.62 3.27
CA ALA A 182 9.34 3.69 4.35
C ALA A 182 9.09 5.11 4.83
N ILE A 183 7.88 5.29 5.34
CA ILE A 183 7.49 6.38 6.25
C ILE A 183 7.41 5.81 7.66
N ALA A 184 7.60 6.67 8.65
CA ALA A 184 7.57 6.29 10.06
C ALA A 184 6.66 7.21 10.88
N THR A 185 6.12 6.66 11.96
CA THR A 185 5.43 7.39 13.03
C THR A 185 6.00 6.97 14.38
N VAL A 186 5.98 7.84 15.38
CA VAL A 186 6.48 7.55 16.74
C VAL A 186 5.31 7.51 17.70
N PHE A 187 5.31 6.57 18.66
CA PHE A 187 4.26 6.46 19.65
C PHE A 187 4.47 7.48 20.76
N ASP A 188 3.74 8.58 20.69
CA ASP A 188 3.96 9.70 21.59
C ASP A 188 3.13 9.58 22.88
N PRO A 189 3.69 9.98 24.04
CA PRO A 189 2.94 9.97 25.29
C PRO A 189 1.84 11.06 25.30
N PRO A 190 0.76 10.87 26.09
CA PRO A 190 -0.27 11.88 26.22
C PRO A 190 0.29 13.24 26.67
N GLY A 191 -0.06 14.30 25.93
CA GLY A 191 0.39 15.66 26.21
C GLY A 191 1.72 16.04 25.56
N ASP A 192 2.36 15.13 24.80
CA ASP A 192 3.42 15.49 23.89
C ASP A 192 2.90 16.45 22.79
N ALA A 193 3.77 17.31 22.27
CA ALA A 193 3.41 18.26 21.23
C ALA A 193 3.14 17.57 19.88
N ASP A 194 3.76 16.42 19.64
CA ASP A 194 3.60 15.65 18.41
C ASP A 194 2.45 14.62 18.49
N ALA A 195 1.94 14.34 19.70
CA ALA A 195 0.83 13.42 19.91
C ALA A 195 -0.47 13.89 19.21
N THR A 196 -1.20 12.92 18.66
CA THR A 196 -2.51 13.16 18.02
C THR A 196 -3.67 12.89 18.99
N GLU A 197 -4.90 13.27 18.61
CA GLU A 197 -6.08 13.05 19.45
C GLU A 197 -6.30 11.56 19.72
N PHE A 198 -6.15 10.70 18.70
CA PHE A 198 -6.32 9.25 18.80
C PHE A 198 -4.97 8.53 18.68
N GLU A 199 -3.96 9.06 19.33
CA GLU A 199 -2.55 8.62 19.26
C GLU A 199 -2.41 7.11 19.42
N ALA A 200 -1.82 6.46 18.42
CA ALA A 200 -1.80 5.02 18.30
C ALA A 200 -0.48 4.47 17.73
N GLN A 201 -0.12 3.28 18.21
CA GLN A 201 1.01 2.48 17.75
C GLN A 201 0.53 1.15 17.16
N ALA A 202 1.11 0.78 16.01
CA ALA A 202 0.88 -0.54 15.42
C ALA A 202 1.48 -1.65 16.28
N THR A 203 0.96 -2.86 16.08
CA THR A 203 1.36 -4.06 16.82
C THR A 203 1.47 -5.26 15.91
N VAL A 204 1.88 -6.41 16.46
CA VAL A 204 1.84 -7.68 15.72
C VAL A 204 0.43 -7.96 15.20
N GLY A 205 0.33 -8.16 13.89
CA GLY A 205 -0.92 -8.39 13.16
C GLY A 205 -1.44 -7.16 12.40
N ASP A 206 -0.89 -5.98 12.65
CA ASP A 206 -1.18 -4.78 11.84
C ASP A 206 -0.42 -4.77 10.51
N SER A 207 0.59 -5.65 10.32
CA SER A 207 1.30 -5.81 9.05
C SER A 207 0.33 -6.01 7.88
N GLY A 208 0.53 -5.25 6.80
CA GLY A 208 -0.36 -5.17 5.65
C GLY A 208 -1.57 -4.25 5.86
N GLY A 209 -1.68 -3.58 7.00
CA GLY A 209 -2.74 -2.62 7.31
C GLY A 209 -2.45 -1.27 6.68
N ALA A 210 -3.46 -0.42 6.60
CA ALA A 210 -3.41 0.80 5.81
C ALA A 210 -3.02 2.03 6.65
N VAL A 211 -2.34 2.97 6.00
CA VAL A 211 -2.10 4.33 6.48
C VAL A 211 -2.72 5.29 5.48
N PHE A 212 -3.61 6.15 5.95
CA PHE A 212 -4.33 7.13 5.14
C PHE A 212 -3.99 8.55 5.57
N VAL A 213 -4.10 9.47 4.62
CA VAL A 213 -4.02 10.91 4.87
C VAL A 213 -5.25 11.59 4.30
N LYS A 214 -5.69 12.70 4.91
CA LYS A 214 -6.81 13.51 4.40
C LYS A 214 -6.26 14.81 3.82
N ARG A 215 -6.42 15.03 2.51
CA ARG A 215 -5.96 16.22 1.79
C ARG A 215 -7.11 16.80 1.00
N ASP A 216 -7.35 18.10 1.14
CA ASP A 216 -8.44 18.81 0.43
C ASP A 216 -9.83 18.16 0.59
N GLY A 217 -10.07 17.51 1.74
CA GLY A 217 -11.31 16.80 2.04
C GLY A 217 -11.37 15.33 1.58
N GLU A 218 -10.37 14.87 0.82
CA GLU A 218 -10.30 13.52 0.29
C GLU A 218 -9.34 12.63 1.10
N TRP A 219 -9.74 11.39 1.33
CA TRP A 219 -8.89 10.38 1.96
C TRP A 219 -8.07 9.66 0.90
N LEU A 220 -6.77 9.54 1.11
CA LEU A 220 -5.84 8.90 0.19
C LEU A 220 -5.04 7.84 0.94
N LEU A 221 -4.93 6.65 0.36
CA LEU A 221 -4.00 5.63 0.85
C LEU A 221 -2.57 6.12 0.58
N VAL A 222 -1.78 6.26 1.64
CA VAL A 222 -0.40 6.78 1.54
C VAL A 222 0.64 5.77 2.01
N GLY A 223 0.24 4.82 2.86
CA GLY A 223 1.16 3.81 3.35
C GLY A 223 0.50 2.47 3.64
N MET A 224 1.33 1.46 3.79
CA MET A 224 0.94 0.15 4.28
C MET A 224 1.91 -0.29 5.37
N MET A 225 1.42 -0.55 6.57
CA MET A 225 2.24 -0.92 7.73
C MET A 225 3.01 -2.23 7.47
N THR A 226 4.32 -2.23 7.76
CA THR A 226 5.20 -3.38 7.52
C THR A 226 5.93 -3.84 8.78
N SER A 227 6.29 -2.91 9.66
CA SER A 227 7.11 -3.23 10.83
C SER A 227 6.88 -2.27 11.98
N VAL A 228 7.33 -2.66 13.16
CA VAL A 228 7.35 -1.84 14.38
C VAL A 228 8.67 -2.03 15.10
N THR A 229 9.15 -1.00 15.79
CA THR A 229 10.19 -1.19 16.82
C THR A 229 9.56 -1.74 18.10
N GLY A 230 10.37 -2.02 19.11
CA GLY A 230 9.87 -2.43 20.44
C GLY A 230 9.53 -3.91 20.60
N TYR A 231 9.21 -4.66 19.54
CA TYR A 231 8.82 -6.08 19.64
C TYR A 231 9.83 -6.98 20.40
N THR A 232 11.12 -6.68 20.26
CA THR A 232 12.22 -7.42 20.93
C THR A 232 12.69 -6.79 22.23
N ARG A 233 12.16 -5.62 22.61
CA ARG A 233 12.48 -4.97 23.89
C ARG A 233 11.78 -5.71 25.03
N LEU A 234 12.34 -5.60 26.23
CA LEU A 234 11.76 -6.14 27.45
C LEU A 234 10.96 -5.04 28.15
N PRO A 235 9.75 -5.33 28.67
CA PRO A 235 9.03 -6.61 28.61
C PRO A 235 8.55 -6.96 27.19
N ALA A 236 8.59 -8.24 26.82
CA ALA A 236 8.12 -8.67 25.51
C ALA A 236 6.60 -8.46 25.37
N ARG A 237 6.13 -8.32 24.12
CA ARG A 237 4.71 -8.13 23.77
C ARG A 237 4.11 -6.85 24.35
N THR A 238 4.83 -5.76 24.22
CA THR A 238 4.39 -4.43 24.63
C THR A 238 4.63 -3.41 23.52
N SER A 239 3.84 -2.34 23.53
CA SER A 239 4.17 -1.08 22.84
C SER A 239 4.55 -0.07 23.92
N MET A 240 5.76 0.47 23.84
CA MET A 240 6.27 1.50 24.74
C MET A 240 6.24 2.86 24.04
N TYR A 241 6.07 3.95 24.78
CA TYR A 241 6.24 5.28 24.19
C TYR A 241 7.64 5.43 23.59
N GLY A 242 7.72 6.09 22.44
CA GLY A 242 8.92 6.17 21.62
C GLY A 242 9.14 4.97 20.69
N ASP A 243 8.31 3.92 20.76
CA ASP A 243 8.28 2.90 19.70
C ASP A 243 7.82 3.52 18.37
N THR A 244 8.19 2.88 17.27
CA THR A 244 8.02 3.41 15.92
C THR A 244 7.18 2.44 15.12
N THR A 245 6.23 2.94 14.35
CA THR A 245 5.57 2.19 13.28
C THR A 245 6.20 2.55 11.95
N TYR A 246 6.57 1.55 11.16
CA TYR A 246 7.04 1.73 9.78
C TYR A 246 5.98 1.24 8.80
N ALA A 247 5.77 2.03 7.76
CA ALA A 247 4.89 1.69 6.64
C ALA A 247 5.62 1.91 5.31
N ALA A 248 5.38 1.04 4.32
CA ALA A 248 5.85 1.26 2.96
C ALA A 248 5.23 2.55 2.41
N ASP A 249 6.05 3.44 1.85
CA ASP A 249 5.61 4.67 1.19
C ASP A 249 4.95 4.32 -0.15
N LEU A 250 3.62 4.25 -0.18
CA LEU A 250 2.90 3.80 -1.36
C LEU A 250 2.92 4.80 -2.51
N SER A 251 3.30 6.06 -2.26
CA SER A 251 3.52 7.03 -3.35
C SER A 251 4.69 6.60 -4.25
N ALA A 252 5.71 5.94 -3.69
CA ALA A 252 6.86 5.46 -4.44
C ALA A 252 6.59 4.17 -5.23
N TYR A 253 5.55 3.42 -4.87
CA TYR A 253 5.14 2.20 -5.56
C TYR A 253 3.85 2.38 -6.37
N ARG A 254 3.32 3.61 -6.40
CA ARG A 254 1.99 3.90 -6.93
C ARG A 254 1.82 3.43 -8.36
N ASP A 255 2.74 3.81 -9.24
CA ASP A 255 2.61 3.51 -10.68
C ASP A 255 2.65 2.00 -10.92
N GLU A 256 3.55 1.26 -10.24
CA GLU A 256 3.55 -0.21 -10.30
C GLU A 256 2.25 -0.81 -9.76
N ILE A 257 1.69 -0.25 -8.69
CA ILE A 257 0.41 -0.73 -8.15
C ILE A 257 -0.71 -0.55 -9.16
N LEU A 258 -0.81 0.65 -9.75
CA LEU A 258 -1.89 0.98 -10.65
C LEU A 258 -1.77 0.24 -11.99
N HIS A 259 -0.55 0.10 -12.52
CA HIS A 259 -0.25 -0.70 -13.70
C HIS A 259 -0.82 -2.12 -13.60
N TRP A 260 -0.70 -2.76 -12.42
CA TRP A 260 -1.24 -4.10 -12.22
C TRP A 260 -2.71 -4.13 -11.82
N ALA A 261 -3.16 -3.18 -11.00
CA ALA A 261 -4.46 -3.25 -10.35
C ALA A 261 -5.62 -2.63 -11.16
N ARG A 262 -5.33 -1.94 -12.27
CA ARG A 262 -6.32 -1.23 -13.07
C ARG A 262 -6.08 -1.46 -14.57
N PRO A 263 -7.12 -1.33 -15.43
CA PRO A 263 -6.94 -1.33 -16.88
C PRO A 263 -5.96 -0.23 -17.30
N ALA A 264 -5.13 -0.50 -18.31
CA ALA A 264 -4.09 0.42 -18.77
C ALA A 264 -4.65 1.82 -19.04
N CYS A 265 -5.76 1.90 -19.77
CA CYS A 265 -6.41 3.15 -20.16
C CYS A 265 -7.24 3.84 -19.05
N ALA A 266 -7.11 3.41 -17.79
CA ALA A 266 -7.75 4.03 -16.62
C ALA A 266 -6.95 3.82 -15.33
N ASN A 267 -5.63 3.68 -15.43
CA ASN A 267 -4.75 3.42 -14.30
C ASN A 267 -3.95 4.64 -13.83
N GLU A 268 -4.06 5.79 -14.48
CA GLU A 268 -3.33 7.03 -14.16
C GLU A 268 -1.81 6.94 -14.37
N VAL A 269 -1.35 6.05 -15.24
CA VAL A 269 0.05 5.81 -15.62
C VAL A 269 0.16 5.85 -17.14
N ASP A 270 1.20 6.50 -17.66
CA ASP A 270 1.59 6.42 -19.08
C ASP A 270 2.30 5.06 -19.32
N ASP A 271 1.55 4.05 -19.75
CA ASP A 271 2.00 2.67 -19.92
C ASP A 271 2.80 2.44 -21.21
N ASP A 272 2.67 3.33 -22.20
CA ASP A 272 3.32 3.19 -23.51
C ASP A 272 4.44 4.23 -23.77
N GLY A 273 4.53 5.26 -22.93
CA GLY A 273 5.61 6.23 -22.83
C GLY A 273 5.50 7.40 -23.80
N ASP A 274 4.30 7.72 -24.29
CA ASP A 274 4.07 8.79 -25.27
C ASP A 274 3.70 10.16 -24.67
N GLU A 275 3.74 10.27 -23.32
CA GLU A 275 3.35 11.42 -22.50
C GLU A 275 1.83 11.72 -22.48
N ARG A 276 1.00 10.81 -23.02
CA ARG A 276 -0.44 10.78 -22.79
C ARG A 276 -0.75 9.76 -21.70
N ILE A 277 -1.89 9.96 -21.04
CA ILE A 277 -2.29 9.13 -19.90
C ILE A 277 -3.79 8.91 -20.04
N ASP A 278 -4.19 7.64 -20.07
CA ASP A 278 -5.56 7.16 -20.00
C ASP A 278 -6.54 7.71 -21.06
N PHE A 279 -7.70 7.05 -21.13
CA PHE A 279 -8.84 7.56 -21.88
C PHE A 279 -9.35 8.90 -21.29
N ALA A 280 -9.72 9.92 -22.06
CA ALA A 280 -9.78 10.02 -23.52
C ALA A 280 -8.64 10.87 -24.12
N GLU A 281 -7.64 11.21 -23.31
CA GLU A 281 -6.51 12.04 -23.73
C GLU A 281 -5.44 11.22 -24.47
N ASP A 282 -5.37 9.92 -24.18
CA ASP A 282 -4.50 8.94 -24.81
C ASP A 282 -5.08 8.39 -26.14
N PRO A 283 -4.38 8.59 -27.29
CA PRO A 283 -4.82 8.09 -28.60
C PRO A 283 -4.88 6.56 -28.74
N GLY A 284 -4.12 5.81 -27.95
CA GLY A 284 -4.12 4.36 -27.94
C GLY A 284 -5.27 3.75 -27.14
N CYS A 285 -6.05 4.58 -26.45
CA CYS A 285 -7.21 4.18 -25.67
C CYS A 285 -8.54 4.46 -26.39
N ASP A 286 -9.25 3.39 -26.81
CA ASP A 286 -10.63 3.52 -27.33
C ASP A 286 -11.64 3.64 -26.17
N SER A 287 -11.31 3.10 -24.99
CA SER A 287 -12.12 3.15 -23.77
C SER A 287 -11.33 2.98 -22.47
N GLU A 288 -11.88 3.41 -21.33
CA GLU A 288 -11.32 3.19 -19.97
C GLU A 288 -11.11 1.70 -19.60
N ARG A 289 -11.68 0.77 -20.37
CA ARG A 289 -11.59 -0.67 -20.10
C ARG A 289 -10.48 -1.35 -20.90
N ASP A 290 -9.81 -0.62 -21.78
CA ASP A 290 -8.80 -1.18 -22.63
C ASP A 290 -7.56 -1.57 -21.82
N SER A 291 -6.99 -2.73 -22.14
CA SER A 291 -5.87 -3.31 -21.41
C SER A 291 -4.50 -2.87 -21.96
N SER A 292 -4.47 -1.90 -22.87
CA SER A 292 -3.23 -1.38 -23.45
C SER A 292 -3.48 0.03 -24.01
N GLU A 293 -2.57 0.94 -23.72
CA GLU A 293 -2.50 2.29 -24.31
C GLU A 293 -1.71 2.31 -25.63
N ARG A 294 -1.30 1.15 -26.16
CA ARG A 294 -0.50 1.13 -27.37
C ARG A 294 -1.36 1.50 -28.55
N ASP A 295 -0.93 2.55 -29.24
CA ASP A 295 -1.40 2.89 -30.57
C ASP A 295 -1.55 1.63 -31.43
N ARG A 296 -2.77 1.36 -31.89
CA ARG A 296 -3.01 0.40 -32.97
C ARG A 296 -2.45 1.01 -34.23
N ALA A 297 -1.13 0.92 -34.39
CA ALA A 297 -0.40 1.55 -35.48
C ALA A 297 -1.17 1.38 -36.78
N LEU A 298 -1.52 2.52 -37.38
CA LEU A 298 -2.08 2.62 -38.72
C LEU A 298 -1.36 1.60 -39.61
N ALA A 299 -2.07 0.56 -40.04
CA ALA A 299 -1.64 -0.33 -41.14
C ALA A 299 -1.55 0.42 -42.50
N GLY A 300 -1.30 1.74 -42.47
CA GLY A 300 -1.30 2.64 -43.61
C GLY A 300 -0.33 3.82 -43.46
N GLY A 301 0.67 3.72 -42.57
CA GLY A 301 1.81 4.63 -42.64
C GLY A 301 2.61 4.35 -43.91
N GLU A 302 2.25 5.00 -45.01
CA GLU A 302 3.04 5.08 -46.22
C GLU A 302 4.48 5.46 -45.82
N TRP A 303 5.46 4.61 -46.12
CA TRP A 303 6.88 4.95 -45.99
C TRP A 303 7.30 5.62 -47.31
N PRO A 304 7.24 6.97 -47.48
CA PRO A 304 7.45 7.58 -48.78
C PRO A 304 8.94 7.63 -49.15
N TRP A 305 9.82 7.19 -48.25
CA TRP A 305 11.28 7.29 -48.40
C TRP A 305 11.97 5.94 -48.66
N ILE A 306 11.34 4.79 -48.40
CA ILE A 306 11.94 3.47 -48.72
C ILE A 306 11.89 3.15 -50.23
N THR A 307 11.00 3.78 -51.00
CA THR A 307 10.96 3.59 -52.46
C THR A 307 12.05 4.34 -53.23
N PHE A 308 12.80 5.26 -52.60
CA PHE A 308 13.88 6.01 -53.28
C PHE A 308 15.29 5.43 -53.12
N ALA A 309 15.55 4.63 -52.08
CA ALA A 309 16.87 4.00 -51.89
C ALA A 309 17.14 2.86 -52.89
N GLY A 310 16.10 2.21 -53.42
CA GLY A 310 16.21 1.10 -54.38
C GLY A 310 16.51 1.52 -55.83
N ILE A 311 16.17 2.74 -56.24
CA ILE A 311 16.29 3.16 -57.66
C ILE A 311 17.62 3.87 -57.96
N VAL A 312 18.25 4.52 -56.97
CA VAL A 312 19.56 5.20 -57.18
C VAL A 312 20.73 4.19 -57.20
N ALA A 313 20.61 3.04 -56.53
CA ALA A 313 21.64 2.00 -56.52
C ALA A 313 21.78 1.25 -57.86
N ILE A 314 20.72 1.18 -58.67
CA ILE A 314 20.76 0.46 -59.97
C ILE A 314 21.39 1.33 -61.08
N ALA A 315 21.21 2.66 -61.03
CA ALA A 315 21.80 3.56 -62.04
C ALA A 315 23.33 3.76 -61.87
N GLY A 316 23.84 3.69 -60.64
CA GLY A 316 25.28 3.80 -60.35
C GLY A 316 26.10 2.56 -60.77
N PHE A 317 25.50 1.38 -60.79
CA PHE A 317 26.21 0.14 -61.11
C PHE A 317 26.43 -0.06 -62.63
N VAL A 318 25.53 0.46 -63.47
CA VAL A 318 25.63 0.36 -64.93
C VAL A 318 26.72 1.28 -65.51
N THR A 319 26.95 2.45 -64.90
CA THR A 319 28.00 3.39 -65.34
C THR A 319 29.41 2.97 -64.90
N ALA A 320 29.54 2.30 -63.75
CA ALA A 320 30.82 1.77 -63.26
C ALA A 320 31.31 0.54 -64.07
N TRP A 321 30.41 -0.29 -64.59
CA TRP A 321 30.79 -1.50 -65.33
C TRP A 321 31.30 -1.20 -66.75
N ARG A 322 30.82 -0.13 -67.40
CA ARG A 322 31.30 0.28 -68.74
C ARG A 322 32.72 0.86 -68.77
N ARG A 323 33.25 1.38 -67.66
CA ARG A 323 34.59 1.98 -67.61
C ARG A 323 35.74 0.97 -67.44
N ARG A 324 35.47 -0.31 -67.15
CA ARG A 324 36.50 -1.34 -66.91
C ARG A 324 36.89 -2.21 -68.12
N ARG A 325 36.41 -1.89 -69.34
CA ARG A 325 36.72 -2.66 -70.57
C ARG A 325 37.36 -1.81 -71.68
N ALA A 326 38.31 -0.93 -71.34
CA ALA A 326 39.22 -0.36 -72.33
C ALA A 326 40.59 -1.06 -72.19
N PRO A 327 41.08 -1.77 -73.22
CA PRO A 327 42.43 -2.35 -73.20
C PRO A 327 43.48 -1.27 -73.42
N SER A 328 44.52 -1.26 -72.59
CA SER A 328 45.73 -0.45 -72.78
C SER A 328 46.54 -0.99 -73.96
N ALA A 329 46.96 -0.07 -74.85
CA ALA A 329 47.95 -0.28 -75.91
C ALA A 329 49.35 -0.53 -75.33
#